data_AF-A0A2A5WIG7-F1
#
_entry.id   AF-A0A2A5WIG7-F1
#
_cell.length_a   1.000
_cell.length_b   1.000
_cell.length_c   1.000
_cell.angle_alpha   90.00
_cell.angle_beta   90.00
_cell.angle_gamma   90.00
#
_symmetry.space_group_name_H-M   'P 1'
#
loop_
_entity.id
_entity.type
_entity.pdbx_description
1 polymer ?
#
loop_
_entity_poly.entity_id
_entity_poly.type
_entity_poly.pdbx_seq_one_letter_code
_entity_poly.pdbx_strand_id
1 'polypeptide(L)'
;MKYTMRKLAVGVMMVLLAMSAMAEEDELKTLPGYVKFESLDEVYGEPKVRVNVGGFLLSLMSKAAKNDPEAAAVLEGLEGVRINVYSTEGAVAPAIDELQNAKNLLLNQNWEPIVQVNEDGENAQVFIKADREGVQGVTVMAVDEEDAVFVNILGFVDPKHLGTIMDQFDVDLL
;
A
#
# COMPACT_ATOMS: atom_id res chain seq x y z
N MET A 1 -39.82 22.00 -21.87
CA MET A 1 -38.64 22.21 -21.00
C MET A 1 -38.66 21.30 -19.75
N LYS A 2 -38.53 19.96 -19.89
CA LYS A 2 -38.47 19.03 -18.73
C LYS A 2 -37.28 18.05 -18.76
N TYR A 3 -36.38 18.16 -19.74
CA TYR A 3 -35.26 17.21 -19.93
C TYR A 3 -33.92 17.65 -19.30
N THR A 4 -33.84 18.85 -18.71
CA THR A 4 -32.57 19.41 -18.20
C THR A 4 -32.24 18.99 -16.77
N MET A 5 -33.23 18.82 -15.88
CA MET A 5 -33.00 18.47 -14.46
C MET A 5 -32.49 17.04 -14.24
N ARG A 6 -32.89 16.08 -15.06
CA ARG A 6 -32.50 14.66 -14.88
C ARG A 6 -31.05 14.38 -15.30
N LYS A 7 -30.51 15.16 -16.25
CA LYS A 7 -29.08 15.12 -16.61
C LYS A 7 -28.21 15.90 -15.62
N LEU A 8 -28.75 16.95 -15.01
CA LEU A 8 -28.08 17.72 -13.96
C LEU A 8 -27.89 16.88 -12.67
N ALA A 9 -28.90 16.10 -12.27
CA ALA A 9 -28.81 15.25 -11.08
C ALA A 9 -27.80 14.09 -11.22
N VAL A 10 -27.69 13.49 -12.41
CA VAL A 10 -26.70 12.43 -12.70
C VAL A 10 -25.28 13.01 -12.78
N GLY A 11 -25.11 14.19 -13.38
CA GLY A 11 -23.82 14.89 -13.42
C GLY A 11 -23.32 15.32 -12.04
N VAL A 12 -24.20 15.83 -11.17
CA VAL A 12 -23.86 16.20 -9.79
C VAL A 12 -23.52 14.96 -8.94
N MET A 13 -24.20 13.83 -9.13
CA MET A 13 -23.89 12.58 -8.43
C MET A 13 -22.53 11.99 -8.84
N MET A 14 -22.17 12.03 -10.13
CA MET A 14 -20.83 11.59 -10.59
C MET A 14 -19.71 12.50 -10.08
N VAL A 15 -19.93 13.81 -10.01
CA VAL A 15 -18.95 14.75 -9.44
C VAL A 15 -18.76 14.50 -7.94
N LEU A 16 -19.82 14.19 -7.19
CA LEU A 16 -19.73 13.83 -5.78
C LEU A 16 -18.98 12.52 -5.55
N LEU A 17 -19.17 11.52 -6.42
CA LEU A 17 -18.43 10.24 -6.35
C LEU A 17 -16.95 10.42 -6.68
N ALA A 18 -16.61 11.25 -7.67
CA ALA A 18 -15.22 11.55 -8.02
C ALA A 18 -14.50 12.34 -6.92
N MET A 19 -15.19 13.28 -6.25
CA MET A 19 -14.66 13.99 -5.08
C MET A 19 -14.40 13.05 -3.90
N SER A 20 -15.22 12.03 -3.72
CA SER A 20 -15.05 11.03 -2.64
C SER A 20 -13.77 10.22 -2.86
N ALA A 21 -13.52 9.77 -4.10
CA ALA A 21 -12.30 9.01 -4.44
C ALA A 21 -11.02 9.85 -4.35
N MET A 22 -11.06 11.12 -4.75
CA MET A 22 -9.92 12.04 -4.63
C MET A 22 -9.63 12.42 -3.17
N ALA A 23 -10.68 12.58 -2.35
CA ALA A 23 -10.53 12.89 -0.92
C ALA A 23 -9.92 11.73 -0.13
N GLU A 24 -10.26 10.49 -0.46
CA GLU A 24 -9.71 9.30 0.19
C GLU A 24 -8.20 9.18 -0.05
N GLU A 25 -7.73 9.46 -1.27
CA GLU A 25 -6.29 9.43 -1.59
C GLU A 25 -5.51 10.58 -0.92
N ASP A 26 -6.08 11.78 -0.85
CA ASP A 26 -5.46 12.93 -0.18
C ASP A 26 -5.41 12.77 1.35
N GLU A 27 -6.41 12.12 1.97
CA GLU A 27 -6.35 11.77 3.39
C GLU A 27 -5.20 10.81 3.68
N LEU A 28 -5.01 9.77 2.86
CA LEU A 28 -3.89 8.82 3.02
C LEU A 28 -2.52 9.50 2.96
N LYS A 29 -2.34 10.50 2.09
CA LYS A 29 -1.07 11.27 1.98
C LYS A 29 -0.68 12.01 3.26
N THR A 30 -1.64 12.27 4.14
CA THR A 30 -1.41 12.99 5.40
C THR A 30 -1.11 12.08 6.58
N LEU A 31 -1.27 10.77 6.41
CA LEU A 31 -1.11 9.80 7.50
C LEU A 31 0.37 9.55 7.83
N PRO A 32 0.69 9.39 9.12
CA PRO A 32 2.01 8.92 9.53
C PRO A 32 2.18 7.50 8.98
N GLY A 33 3.10 7.32 8.03
CA GLY A 33 3.29 6.02 7.38
C GLY A 33 3.05 6.02 5.88
N TYR A 34 2.60 7.13 5.29
CA TYR A 34 2.46 7.23 3.84
C TYR A 34 3.81 7.26 3.12
N VAL A 35 3.94 6.39 2.11
CA VAL A 35 5.12 6.32 1.25
C VAL A 35 4.72 6.64 -0.18
N LYS A 36 5.35 7.66 -0.77
CA LYS A 36 5.13 8.01 -2.17
C LYS A 36 6.08 7.20 -3.06
N PHE A 37 5.66 6.01 -3.46
CA PHE A 37 6.29 5.32 -4.59
C PHE A 37 6.02 6.08 -5.88
N GLU A 38 7.02 6.22 -6.72
CA GLU A 38 6.83 6.67 -8.10
C GLU A 38 6.05 5.60 -8.87
N SER A 39 5.19 6.04 -9.77
CA SER A 39 4.42 5.12 -10.61
C SER A 39 5.34 4.54 -11.68
N LEU A 40 5.34 3.22 -11.81
CA LEU A 40 6.05 2.53 -12.88
C LEU A 40 5.15 2.27 -14.09
N ASP A 41 3.95 2.86 -14.13
CA ASP A 41 2.97 2.66 -15.19
C ASP A 41 3.50 3.08 -16.58
N GLU A 42 4.34 4.12 -16.64
CA GLU A 42 4.96 4.57 -17.89
C GLU A 42 6.01 3.58 -18.41
N VAL A 43 6.56 2.74 -17.52
CA VAL A 43 7.63 1.79 -17.83
C VAL A 43 7.06 0.41 -18.13
N TYR A 44 6.19 -0.11 -17.26
CA TYR A 44 5.67 -1.47 -17.30
C TYR A 44 4.20 -1.56 -17.71
N GLY A 45 3.51 -0.42 -17.89
CA GLY A 45 2.06 -0.39 -18.12
C GLY A 45 1.27 -0.55 -16.83
N GLU A 46 -0.03 -0.85 -16.95
CA GLU A 46 -0.87 -1.06 -15.77
C GLU A 46 -0.35 -2.25 -14.93
N PRO A 47 -0.27 -2.12 -13.61
CA PRO A 47 0.18 -3.19 -12.73
C PRO A 47 -0.77 -4.39 -12.81
N LYS A 48 -0.20 -5.60 -12.72
CA LYS A 48 -0.93 -6.87 -12.60
C LYS A 48 -1.89 -6.85 -11.42
N VAL A 49 -1.47 -6.24 -10.31
CA VAL A 49 -2.30 -6.05 -9.11
C VAL A 49 -2.17 -4.60 -8.64
N ARG A 50 -3.31 -3.94 -8.46
CA ARG A 50 -3.41 -2.62 -7.83
C ARG A 50 -4.46 -2.67 -6.74
N VAL A 51 -4.03 -2.44 -5.51
CA VAL A 51 -4.90 -2.31 -4.34
C VAL A 51 -4.66 -0.94 -3.75
N ASN A 52 -5.73 -0.17 -3.59
CA ASN A 52 -5.72 1.07 -2.83
C ASN A 52 -6.99 1.11 -2.00
N VAL A 53 -6.85 0.82 -0.71
CA VAL A 53 -7.96 0.68 0.22
C VAL A 53 -7.74 1.71 1.31
N GLY A 54 -8.64 2.68 1.44
CA GLY A 54 -8.65 3.65 2.53
C GLY A 54 -9.51 3.20 3.71
N GLY A 55 -9.49 4.00 4.78
CA GLY A 55 -10.16 3.69 6.05
C GLY A 55 -11.66 3.42 5.92
N PHE A 56 -12.35 4.03 4.94
CA PHE A 56 -13.77 3.73 4.73
C PHE A 56 -13.97 2.28 4.26
N LEU A 57 -13.27 1.84 3.21
CA LEU A 57 -13.40 0.48 2.69
C LEU A 57 -12.86 -0.55 3.69
N LEU A 58 -11.77 -0.25 4.39
CA LEU A 58 -11.29 -1.09 5.50
C LEU A 58 -12.38 -1.28 6.57
N SER A 59 -13.06 -0.21 6.97
CA SER A 59 -14.14 -0.30 7.96
C SER A 59 -15.31 -1.18 7.51
N LEU A 60 -15.59 -1.22 6.21
CA LEU A 60 -16.59 -2.12 5.63
C LEU A 60 -16.10 -3.57 5.63
N MET A 61 -14.83 -3.79 5.29
CA MET A 61 -14.18 -5.11 5.33
C MET A 61 -14.14 -5.66 6.75
N SER A 62 -13.73 -4.89 7.76
CA SER A 62 -13.74 -5.32 9.16
C SER A 62 -15.15 -5.68 9.65
N LYS A 63 -16.19 -4.96 9.19
CA LYS A 63 -17.59 -5.29 9.50
C LYS A 63 -18.09 -6.55 8.78
N ALA A 64 -17.59 -6.83 7.58
CA ALA A 64 -17.90 -8.05 6.84
C ALA A 64 -17.16 -9.27 7.42
N ALA A 65 -15.93 -9.06 7.89
CA ALA A 65 -15.08 -10.06 8.55
C ALA A 65 -15.51 -10.38 9.99
N LYS A 66 -16.69 -9.94 10.45
CA LYS A 66 -17.17 -10.22 11.83
C LYS A 66 -17.24 -11.70 12.21
N ASN A 67 -17.33 -12.59 11.21
CA ASN A 67 -17.33 -14.04 11.43
C ASN A 67 -15.92 -14.66 11.40
N ASP A 68 -14.89 -13.84 11.16
CA ASP A 68 -13.48 -14.18 11.18
C ASP A 68 -12.74 -13.20 12.11
N PRO A 69 -12.68 -13.52 13.41
CA PRO A 69 -12.07 -12.63 14.40
C PRO A 69 -10.59 -12.34 14.15
N GLU A 70 -9.87 -13.26 13.49
CA GLU A 70 -8.46 -13.12 13.17
C GLU A 70 -8.26 -12.08 12.06
N ALA A 71 -9.00 -12.22 10.95
CA ALA A 71 -8.99 -11.23 9.88
C ALA A 71 -9.47 -9.85 10.37
N ALA A 72 -10.50 -9.80 11.21
CA ALA A 72 -10.99 -8.54 11.78
C ALA A 72 -9.93 -7.84 12.66
N ALA A 73 -9.15 -8.60 13.43
CA ALA A 73 -8.09 -8.07 14.29
C ALA A 73 -6.88 -7.56 13.50
N VAL A 74 -6.56 -8.16 12.34
CA VAL A 74 -5.50 -7.65 11.43
C VAL A 74 -5.93 -6.34 10.76
N LEU A 75 -7.21 -6.21 10.43
CA LEU A 75 -7.77 -4.99 9.82
C LEU A 75 -8.02 -3.86 10.82
N GLU A 76 -8.09 -4.19 12.12
CA GLU A 76 -8.29 -3.21 13.18
C GLU A 76 -7.04 -2.34 13.36
N GLY A 77 -7.21 -1.02 13.31
CA GLY A 77 -6.10 -0.05 13.41
C GLY A 77 -5.46 0.32 12.07
N LEU A 78 -5.74 -0.42 11.00
CA LEU A 78 -5.32 -0.03 9.66
C LEU A 78 -6.14 1.15 9.16
N GLU A 79 -5.44 2.13 8.59
CA GLU A 79 -6.02 3.33 8.00
C GLU A 79 -5.93 3.31 6.47
N GLY A 80 -4.99 2.53 5.92
CA GLY A 80 -4.93 2.29 4.49
C GLY A 80 -3.99 1.15 4.10
N VAL A 81 -4.24 0.57 2.93
CA VAL A 81 -3.36 -0.43 2.32
C VAL A 81 -3.20 -0.10 0.85
N ARG A 82 -1.94 -0.01 0.41
CA ARG A 82 -1.55 0.27 -0.98
C ARG A 82 -0.63 -0.83 -1.47
N ILE A 83 -0.98 -1.47 -2.56
CA ILE A 83 -0.20 -2.56 -3.19
C ILE A 83 -0.15 -2.29 -4.68
N ASN A 84 1.06 -2.31 -5.25
CA ASN A 84 1.27 -2.38 -6.68
C ASN A 84 2.19 -3.57 -6.98
N VAL A 85 1.78 -4.40 -7.94
CA VAL A 85 2.60 -5.49 -8.50
C VAL A 85 2.73 -5.26 -9.99
N TYR A 86 3.95 -5.02 -10.45
CA TYR A 86 4.28 -4.81 -11.86
C TYR A 86 4.97 -6.05 -12.42
N SER A 87 4.65 -6.41 -13.66
CA SER A 87 5.44 -7.38 -14.42
C SER A 87 6.72 -6.70 -14.89
N THR A 88 7.89 -7.16 -14.48
CA THR A 88 9.17 -6.61 -14.96
C THR A 88 9.56 -7.21 -16.31
N GLU A 89 9.09 -8.42 -16.62
CA GLU A 89 9.44 -9.16 -17.85
C GLU A 89 10.97 -9.23 -18.08
N GLY A 90 11.75 -9.35 -17.00
CA GLY A 90 13.22 -9.36 -17.01
C GLY A 90 13.87 -7.97 -17.07
N ALA A 91 13.11 -6.89 -17.30
CA ALA A 91 13.60 -5.52 -17.30
C ALA A 91 13.56 -4.91 -15.89
N VAL A 92 14.34 -5.46 -14.96
CA VAL A 92 14.26 -5.13 -13.51
C VAL A 92 14.86 -3.78 -13.12
N ALA A 93 15.73 -3.20 -13.95
CA ALA A 93 16.51 -2.02 -13.56
C ALA A 93 15.66 -0.81 -13.12
N PRO A 94 14.58 -0.41 -13.82
CA PRO A 94 13.71 0.67 -13.36
C PRO A 94 13.06 0.40 -11.99
N ALA A 95 12.65 -0.85 -11.73
CA ALA A 95 12.09 -1.23 -10.43
C ALA A 95 13.14 -1.19 -9.31
N ILE A 96 14.38 -1.62 -9.59
CA ILE A 96 15.50 -1.51 -8.65
C ILE A 96 15.83 -0.05 -8.35
N ASP A 97 15.85 0.82 -9.36
CA ASP A 97 16.09 2.25 -9.18
C ASP A 97 15.02 2.88 -8.27
N GLU A 98 13.74 2.55 -8.50
CA GLU A 98 12.65 3.02 -7.65
C GLU A 98 12.77 2.48 -6.21
N LEU A 99 13.10 1.20 -6.05
CA LEU A 99 13.34 0.60 -4.73
C LEU A 99 14.47 1.34 -3.97
N GLN A 100 15.56 1.72 -4.64
CA GLN A 100 16.64 2.50 -4.02
C GLN A 100 16.21 3.95 -3.71
N ASN A 101 15.42 4.58 -4.58
CA ASN A 101 14.87 5.91 -4.34
C ASN A 101 13.95 5.93 -3.12
N ALA A 102 13.01 4.97 -3.06
CA ALA A 102 12.09 4.78 -1.96
C ALA A 102 12.83 4.45 -0.66
N LYS A 103 13.86 3.58 -0.68
CA LYS A 103 14.75 3.33 0.46
C LYS A 103 15.33 4.63 1.03
N ASN A 104 15.93 5.45 0.18
CA ASN A 104 16.56 6.71 0.61
C ASN A 104 15.51 7.68 1.20
N LEU A 105 14.32 7.73 0.60
CA LEU A 105 13.20 8.52 1.11
C LEU A 105 12.76 8.05 2.50
N LEU A 106 12.62 6.74 2.70
CA LEU A 106 12.20 6.12 3.97
C LEU A 106 13.19 6.41 5.09
N LEU A 107 14.49 6.22 4.83
CA LEU A 107 15.56 6.53 5.79
C LEU A 107 15.53 8.00 6.23
N ASN A 108 15.31 8.93 5.29
CA ASN A 108 15.19 10.37 5.58
C ASN A 108 13.94 10.73 6.38
N GLN A 109 12.92 9.86 6.37
CA GLN A 109 11.66 10.06 7.08
C GLN A 109 11.58 9.31 8.42
N ASN A 110 12.72 8.84 8.94
CA ASN A 110 12.81 8.07 10.19
C ASN A 110 12.02 6.75 10.13
N TRP A 111 12.07 6.07 9.00
CA TRP A 111 11.70 4.66 8.93
C TRP A 111 12.91 3.80 9.27
N GLU A 112 12.66 2.68 9.93
CA GLU A 112 13.68 1.73 10.35
C GLU A 112 13.65 0.50 9.43
N PRO A 113 14.76 0.14 8.77
CA PRO A 113 14.84 -1.12 8.02
C PRO A 113 14.90 -2.28 9.00
N ILE A 114 14.00 -3.25 8.83
CA ILE A 114 13.97 -4.46 9.67
C ILE A 114 14.37 -5.71 8.91
N VAL A 115 14.21 -5.71 7.58
CA VAL A 115 14.69 -6.79 6.71
C VAL A 115 15.33 -6.22 5.46
N GLN A 116 16.42 -6.84 5.04
CA GLN A 116 17.08 -6.58 3.77
C GLN A 116 17.59 -7.90 3.18
N VAL A 117 17.11 -8.23 2.00
CA VAL A 117 17.57 -9.34 1.17
C VAL A 117 18.19 -8.76 -0.09
N ASN A 118 19.39 -9.23 -0.42
CA ASN A 118 20.09 -8.88 -1.64
C ASN A 118 20.82 -10.13 -2.11
N GLU A 119 20.16 -10.88 -2.97
CA GLU A 119 20.66 -12.14 -3.54
C GLU A 119 20.65 -12.03 -5.07
N ASP A 120 21.29 -12.99 -5.74
CA ASP A 120 21.43 -12.98 -7.19
C ASP A 120 20.05 -13.06 -7.87
N GLY A 121 19.55 -11.92 -8.35
CA GLY A 121 18.26 -11.80 -9.00
C GLY A 121 17.09 -11.43 -8.09
N GLU A 122 17.32 -11.25 -6.78
CA GLU A 122 16.27 -10.94 -5.80
C GLU A 122 16.67 -9.79 -4.86
N ASN A 123 15.80 -8.79 -4.73
CA ASN A 123 16.00 -7.65 -3.86
C ASN A 123 14.74 -7.38 -3.06
N ALA A 124 14.78 -7.62 -1.74
CA ALA A 124 13.67 -7.32 -0.85
C ALA A 124 14.10 -6.39 0.30
N GLN A 125 13.24 -5.45 0.66
CA GLN A 125 13.43 -4.56 1.80
C GLN A 125 12.11 -4.35 2.54
N VAL A 126 12.18 -4.46 3.86
CA VAL A 126 11.04 -4.18 4.75
C VAL A 126 11.42 -3.06 5.71
N PHE A 127 10.55 -2.06 5.77
CA PHE A 127 10.67 -0.90 6.66
C PHE A 127 9.47 -0.79 7.57
N ILE A 128 9.71 -0.35 8.81
CA ILE A 128 8.66 0.03 9.74
C ILE A 128 8.80 1.49 10.13
N LYS A 129 7.65 2.14 10.36
CA LYS A 129 7.58 3.42 11.05
C LYS A 129 7.03 3.14 12.43
N ALA A 130 7.77 3.47 13.48
CA ALA A 130 7.32 3.26 14.84
C ALA A 130 7.46 4.53 15.68
N ASP A 131 6.63 4.61 16.73
CA ASP A 131 6.72 5.63 17.77
C ASP A 131 6.55 5.01 19.16
N ARG A 132 6.15 5.80 20.16
CA ARG A 132 5.95 5.30 21.54
C ARG A 132 4.71 4.41 21.68
N GLU A 133 3.76 4.51 20.75
CA GLU A 133 2.49 3.79 20.80
C GLU A 133 2.58 2.45 20.04
N GLY A 134 3.45 2.35 19.04
CA GLY A 134 3.78 1.11 18.35
C GLY A 134 4.18 1.33 16.89
N VAL A 135 3.92 0.33 16.04
CA VAL A 135 4.17 0.42 14.59
C VAL A 135 3.02 1.19 13.96
N GLN A 136 3.34 2.31 13.31
CA GLN A 136 2.43 3.24 12.64
C GLN A 136 2.35 3.01 11.11
N GLY A 137 3.20 2.12 10.60
CA GLY A 137 3.15 1.73 9.19
C GLY A 137 4.23 0.71 8.85
N VAL A 138 3.96 -0.07 7.80
CA VAL A 138 4.86 -1.09 7.27
C VAL A 138 4.98 -0.87 5.77
N THR A 139 6.19 -0.99 5.26
CA THR A 139 6.48 -0.89 3.83
C THR A 139 7.31 -2.08 3.40
N VAL A 140 6.88 -2.76 2.34
CA VAL A 140 7.59 -3.89 1.72
C VAL A 140 7.87 -3.53 0.27
N MET A 141 9.11 -3.72 -0.16
CA MET A 141 9.53 -3.55 -1.55
C MET A 141 10.30 -4.80 -1.95
N ALA A 142 9.87 -5.48 -3.00
CA ALA A 142 10.55 -6.65 -3.52
C ALA A 142 10.65 -6.56 -5.04
N VAL A 143 11.80 -6.94 -5.60
CA VAL A 143 12.03 -6.99 -7.05
C VAL A 143 12.77 -8.28 -7.36
N ASP A 144 12.21 -9.06 -8.27
CA ASP A 144 12.82 -10.24 -8.86
C ASP A 144 12.79 -10.15 -10.40
N GLU A 145 13.18 -11.23 -11.08
CA GLU A 145 13.24 -11.30 -12.54
C GLU A 145 11.88 -11.15 -13.24
N GLU A 146 10.77 -11.44 -12.56
CA GLU A 146 9.42 -11.47 -13.15
C GLU A 146 8.55 -10.31 -12.66
N ASP A 147 8.69 -9.91 -11.40
CA ASP A 147 7.79 -9.00 -10.72
C ASP A 147 8.52 -7.94 -9.86
N ALA A 148 7.85 -6.80 -9.73
CA ALA A 148 8.21 -5.74 -8.80
C ALA A 148 7.00 -5.41 -7.91
N VAL A 149 7.15 -5.62 -6.62
CA VAL A 149 6.12 -5.54 -5.60
C VAL A 149 6.41 -4.36 -4.67
N PHE A 150 5.44 -3.46 -4.55
CA PHE A 150 5.50 -2.31 -3.64
C PHE A 150 4.25 -2.29 -2.77
N VAL A 151 4.45 -2.43 -1.45
CA VAL A 151 3.39 -2.46 -0.45
C VAL A 151 3.62 -1.34 0.57
N ASN A 152 2.56 -0.60 0.89
CA ASN A 152 2.55 0.35 1.98
C ASN A 152 1.25 0.19 2.79
N ILE A 153 1.42 -0.26 4.02
CA ILE A 153 0.37 -0.41 5.03
C ILE A 153 0.46 0.80 5.96
N LEU A 154 -0.65 1.52 6.10
CA LEU A 154 -0.79 2.72 6.89
C LEU A 154 -1.66 2.46 8.11
N GLY A 155 -1.31 3.09 9.23
CA GLY A 155 -2.03 2.98 10.49
C GLY A 155 -1.34 2.02 11.46
N PHE A 156 -1.99 1.83 12.60
CA PHE A 156 -1.45 1.02 13.68
C PHE A 156 -1.40 -0.45 13.27
N VAL A 157 -0.21 -1.05 13.33
CA VAL A 157 0.00 -2.48 13.11
C VAL A 157 0.38 -3.12 14.43
N ASP A 158 -0.46 -4.02 14.96
CA ASP A 158 -0.11 -4.79 16.14
C ASP A 158 1.13 -5.64 15.83
N PRO A 159 2.23 -5.53 16.61
CA PRO A 159 3.43 -6.33 16.42
C PRO A 159 3.18 -7.85 16.36
N LYS A 160 2.11 -8.35 16.99
CA LYS A 160 1.73 -9.77 16.93
C LYS A 160 1.26 -10.21 15.54
N HIS A 161 0.70 -9.29 14.76
CA HIS A 161 0.23 -9.55 13.40
C HIS A 161 1.31 -9.22 12.35
N LEU A 162 2.40 -8.55 12.76
CA LEU A 162 3.54 -8.28 11.88
C LEU A 162 4.14 -9.58 11.34
N GLY A 163 4.28 -10.61 12.19
CA GLY A 163 4.75 -11.94 11.76
C GLY A 163 3.88 -12.54 10.66
N THR A 164 2.56 -12.49 10.81
CA THR A 164 1.61 -12.97 9.79
C THR A 164 1.71 -12.21 8.47
N ILE A 165 1.94 -10.89 8.53
CA ILE A 165 2.17 -10.09 7.32
C ILE A 165 3.47 -10.56 6.65
N MET A 166 4.53 -10.80 7.42
CA MET A 166 5.83 -11.22 6.90
C MET A 166 5.83 -12.64 6.33
N ASP A 167 5.12 -13.57 6.95
CA ASP A 167 4.94 -14.95 6.45
C ASP A 167 4.30 -14.97 5.05
N GLN A 168 3.44 -14.00 4.72
CA GLN A 168 2.83 -13.90 3.39
C GLN A 168 3.80 -13.44 2.30
N PHE A 169 4.92 -12.80 2.67
CA PHE A 169 5.92 -12.32 1.72
C PHE A 169 7.08 -13.31 1.52
N ASP A 170 7.01 -14.52 2.09
CA ASP A 170 8.06 -15.55 2.05
C ASP A 170 9.44 -15.00 2.50
N VAL A 171 9.42 -14.01 3.40
CA VAL A 171 10.64 -13.39 3.93
C VAL A 171 10.96 -14.09 5.25
N ASP A 172 11.83 -15.11 5.19
CA ASP A 172 12.31 -15.84 6.36
C ASP A 172 13.05 -14.89 7.32
N LEU A 173 12.38 -14.49 8.40
CA LEU A 173 13.02 -13.91 9.59
C LEU A 173 13.62 -15.06 10.41
N LEU A 174 14.89 -15.37 10.15
CA LEU A 174 15.68 -16.28 11.00
C LEU A 174 15.89 -15.72 12.42
#